data_AF-X6DAR5-F1
#
_entry.id   AF-X6DAR5-F1
#
_cell.length_a   1.000
_cell.length_b   1.000
_cell.length_c   1.000
_cell.angle_alpha   90.00
_cell.angle_beta   90.00
_cell.angle_gamma   90.00
#
_symmetry.space_group_name_H-M   'P 1'
#
loop_
_entity.id
_entity.type
_entity.pdbx_description
1 polymer ?
#
loop_
_entity_poly.entity_id
_entity_poly.type
_entity_poly.pdbx_seq_one_letter_code
_entity_poly.pdbx_strand_id
1 'polypeptide(L)' 'MKDTPVTTYVVSVFEKPHWRTVLTTKDKAKALAMAKEIGDKVRVQEITPKPKKR' A
#
# COMPACT_ATOMS: atom_id res chain seq x y z
N MET A 1 -11.45 1.93 21.76
CA MET A 1 -10.91 2.37 20.46
C MET A 1 -11.58 1.51 19.41
N LYS A 2 -12.28 2.09 18.42
CA LYS A 2 -12.90 1.30 17.35
C LYS A 2 -11.76 0.72 16.49
N ASP A 3 -11.50 -0.57 16.63
CA ASP A 3 -10.69 -1.36 15.70
C ASP A 3 -11.45 -1.52 14.36
N THR A 4 -11.84 -0.41 13.74
CA THR A 4 -12.23 -0.45 12.32
C THR A 4 -10.97 -0.77 11.54
N PRO A 5 -10.96 -1.86 10.77
CA PRO A 5 -9.77 -2.25 10.04
C PRO A 5 -9.47 -1.17 9.01
N VAL A 6 -8.37 -0.44 9.22
CA VAL A 6 -8.00 0.64 8.32
C VAL A 6 -7.28 0.03 7.13
N THR A 7 -7.96 -0.02 5.99
CA THR A 7 -7.36 -0.44 4.73
C THR A 7 -6.20 0.49 4.40
N THR A 8 -5.02 -0.10 4.30
CA THR A 8 -3.78 0.64 4.03
C THR A 8 -3.20 0.13 2.72
N TYR A 9 -2.97 1.04 1.79
CA TYR A 9 -2.36 0.79 0.49
C TYR A 9 -0.86 1.08 0.58
N VAL A 10 -0.06 0.06 0.30
CA VAL A 10 1.39 0.11 0.30
C VAL A 10 1.87 0.07 -1.14
N VAL A 11 2.51 1.14 -1.60
CA VAL A 11 3.15 1.24 -2.91
C VAL A 11 4.62 0.85 -2.76
N SER A 12 5.02 -0.22 -3.43
CA SER A 12 6.39 -0.73 -3.44
C SER A 12 6.96 -0.71 -4.85
N VAL A 13 8.20 -0.26 -4.99
CA VAL A 13 8.93 -0.19 -6.26
C VAL A 13 10.00 -1.28 -6.28
N PHE A 14 10.17 -1.92 -7.43
CA PHE A 14 11.17 -2.96 -7.63
C PHE A 14 12.50 -2.33 -8.08
N GLU A 15 13.44 -2.26 -7.13
CA GLU A 15 14.77 -1.72 -7.33
C GLU A 15 15.77 -2.88 -7.13
N LYS A 16 16.26 -3.45 -8.25
CA LYS A 16 17.12 -4.65 -8.36
C LYS A 16 17.91 -5.00 -7.06
N PRO A 17 17.73 -6.17 -6.41
CA PRO A 17 16.68 -7.19 -6.45
C PRO A 17 15.62 -7.03 -5.33
N HIS A 18 15.47 -5.82 -4.76
CA HIS A 18 14.65 -5.59 -3.58
C HIS A 18 13.40 -4.79 -3.91
N TRP A 19 12.31 -5.13 -3.23
CA TRP A 19 11.12 -4.31 -3.19
C TRP A 19 11.32 -3.23 -2.13
N ARG A 20 11.28 -1.97 -2.53
CA ARG A 20 11.32 -0.83 -1.62
C ARG A 20 9.93 -0.24 -1.47
N THR A 21 9.44 -0.15 -0.25
CA THR A 21 8.21 0.59 0.05
C THR A 21 8.46 2.08 -0.07
N VAL A 22 7.76 2.75 -0.97
CA VAL A 22 7.91 4.20 -1.21
C VAL A 22 6.79 4.98 -0.55
N LEU A 23 5.57 4.44 -0.56
CA LEU A 23 4.42 5.10 0.03
C LEU A 23 3.54 4.10 0.78
N THR A 24 3.12 4.49 1.97
CA THR A 24 2.03 3.82 2.69
C THR A 24 0.94 4.85 2.91
N THR A 25 -0.25 4.60 2.37
CA THR A 25 -1.37 5.55 2.43
C THR A 25 -2.68 4.81 2.66
N LYS A 26 -3.67 5.49 3.25
CA LYS A 26 -5.04 4.97 3.37
C LYS A 26 -5.88 5.33 2.14
N ASP A 27 -5.35 6.19 1.27
CA ASP A 27 -6.02 6.72 0.10
C ASP A 27 -5.66 5.90 -1.14
N LYS A 28 -6.61 5.11 -1.62
CA LYS A 28 -6.46 4.29 -2.83
C LYS A 28 -6.06 5.13 -4.05
N ALA A 29 -6.69 6.30 -4.21
CA ALA A 29 -6.41 7.20 -5.33
C ALA A 29 -4.96 7.69 -5.32
N LYS A 30 -4.43 8.02 -4.14
CA LYS A 30 -3.04 8.47 -3.99
C LYS A 30 -2.05 7.34 -4.26
N ALA A 31 -2.35 6.11 -3.81
CA ALA A 31 -1.54 4.94 -4.11
C ALA A 31 -1.49 4.62 -5.61
N LEU A 32 -2.63 4.70 -6.29
CA LEU A 32 -2.72 4.45 -7.74
C LEU A 32 -2.05 5.56 -8.56
N ALA A 33 -2.18 6.83 -8.15
CA ALA A 33 -1.50 7.94 -8.81
C ALA A 33 0.02 7.79 -8.74
N MET A 34 0.55 7.46 -7.56
CA MET A 34 1.98 7.20 -7.36
C MET A 34 2.47 5.98 -8.17
N ALA A 35 1.67 4.90 -8.20
CA ALA A 35 1.99 3.75 -9.03
C ALA A 35 2.06 4.13 -10.53
N LYS A 36 1.10 4.93 -11.00
CA LYS A 36 1.08 5.40 -12.39
C LYS A 36 2.26 6.32 -12.72
N GLU A 37 2.70 7.13 -11.78
CA GLU A 37 3.86 8.03 -11.93
C GLU A 37 5.18 7.26 -12.01
N ILE A 38 5.34 6.20 -11.21
CA ILE A 38 6.55 5.37 -11.19
C ILE A 38 6.63 4.42 -12.41
N GLY A 39 5.49 3.90 -12.87
CA GLY A 39 5.41 3.04 -14.05
C GLY A 39 5.61 1.54 -13.77
N ASP A 40 6.31 0.84 -14.68
CA ASP A 40 6.22 -0.62 -14.87
C ASP A 40 6.67 -1.48 -13.66
N LYS A 41 7.53 -0.95 -12.80
CA LYS A 41 8.15 -1.68 -11.68
C LYS A 41 7.55 -1.35 -10.33
N VAL A 42 6.24 -1.14 -10.27
CA VAL A 42 5.54 -0.81 -9.02
C VAL A 42 4.45 -1.82 -8.68
N ARG A 43 4.24 -2.04 -7.39
CA ARG A 43 3.18 -2.89 -6.84
C ARG A 43 2.44 -2.15 -5.75
N VAL A 44 1.12 -2.12 -5.84
CA VAL A 44 0.24 -1.65 -4.77
C VAL A 44 -0.27 -2.87 -4.02
N GLN A 45 0.02 -2.96 -2.72
CA GLN A 45 -0.58 -3.95 -1.82
C GLN A 45 -1.67 -3.29 -0.99
N GLU A 46 -2.84 -3.91 -0.95
CA GLU A 46 -3.92 -3.52 -0.06
C GLU A 46 -3.87 -4.39 1.20
N ILE A 47 -3.64 -3.76 2.35
CA ILE A 47 -3.56 -4.41 3.65
C ILE A 47 -4.76 -3.97 4.47
N THR A 48 -5.70 -4.89 4.64
CA THR A 48 -6.82 -4.72 5.58
C THR A 48 -6.52 -5.57 6.81
N PRO A 49 -6.19 -4.97 7.97
CA PRO A 49 -5.88 -5.75 9.17
C PRO A 49 -7.14 -6.55 9.55
N LYS A 50 -6.98 -7.84 9.85
CA LYS A 50 -8.11 -8.64 10.34
C LYS A 50 -8.58 -8.04 11.66
N PRO A 51 -9.89 -7.81 11.86
CA PRO A 51 -10.39 -7.34 13.14
C PRO A 51 -9.99 -8.35 14.21
N LYS A 52 -9.25 -7.89 15.22
CA LYS A 52 -8.83 -8.73 16.34
C LYS A 52 -10.11 -9.10 17.09
N LYS A 53 -10.59 -10.34 16.93
CA LYS A 53 -11.69 -10.87 17.75
C LYS A 53 -11.22 -10.83 19.20
N ARG A 54 -11.82 -9.95 19.98
CA ARG A 54 -11.60 -9.84 21.43
C ARG A 54 -12.67 -10.65 22.14
#